data_AF-A0A377IA93-F1
#
_entry.id   AF-A0A377IA93-F1
#
_cell.length_a   1.000
_cell.length_b   1.000
_cell.length_c   1.000
_cell.angle_alpha   90.00
_cell.angle_beta   90.00
_cell.angle_gamma   90.00
#
_symmetry.space_group_name_H-M   'P 1'
#
loop_
_entity.id
_entity.type
_entity.pdbx_description
1 polymer ?
#
loop_
_entity_poly.entity_id
_entity_poly.type
_entity_poly.pdbx_seq_one_letter_code
_entity_poly.pdbx_strand_id
1 'polypeptide(L)'
;MPYILGVMLLLPCLSTAGIIYFSVSSSFVKRVLSNAFIVKIGLLSYSLYLWHWVIITSFHYILGDKAQHIFMIIIQMTLILLLSILGYLFIEKPIRYSQISFKKSFLFIYLIPSLLLIASNYCIRNSLRNWEKTFNADIIQQSNKKLESKIIVIGDSHSWHLKDFLNYIGDKEHCRASIFKYIEKKNPSCEITFEVDEQGHNCVYEEVKDYPIVFISFFYDLYSGDYPVPRSNPKDFIVKDFYTKFERFIRDLSKDKQVYIFSNIPALSYSPLRYFRVKYLGLSNYLPPIIHMGNIQESNQKIFSIIKDIPNVHWVDIVPYLPQYYYKEDKVVYADQDHLTGFGSYQIGVNFHQHQQLLPSKLVDSLYKNKN
;
A
#
# COMPACT_ATOMS: atom_id res chain seq x y z
N MET A 1 -4.87 -1.81 31.23
CA MET A 1 -5.66 -2.98 31.68
C MET A 1 -6.60 -3.39 30.56
N PRO A 2 -6.53 -4.62 30.03
CA PRO A 2 -7.50 -5.09 29.07
C PRO A 2 -8.74 -5.48 29.86
N TYR A 3 -9.80 -4.68 29.78
CA TYR A 3 -11.11 -5.14 30.22
C TYR A 3 -11.42 -6.39 29.40
N ILE A 4 -11.54 -7.55 30.06
CA ILE A 4 -12.03 -8.76 29.43
C ILE A 4 -13.46 -8.44 28.99
N LEU A 5 -13.61 -8.06 27.73
CA LEU A 5 -14.87 -7.62 27.12
C LEU A 5 -16.00 -8.62 27.43
N GLY A 6 -15.65 -9.92 27.53
CA GLY A 6 -16.56 -11.00 27.88
C GLY A 6 -17.22 -10.90 29.26
N VAL A 7 -16.51 -10.44 30.32
CA VAL A 7 -17.10 -10.35 31.67
C VAL A 7 -18.07 -9.17 31.75
N MET A 8 -17.77 -8.06 31.08
CA MET A 8 -18.68 -6.91 31.00
C MET A 8 -19.99 -7.24 30.27
N LEU A 9 -19.97 -8.21 29.34
CA LEU A 9 -21.18 -8.71 28.67
C LEU A 9 -22.11 -9.52 29.59
N LEU A 10 -21.62 -10.00 30.74
CA LEU A 10 -22.50 -10.66 31.72
C LEU A 10 -23.51 -9.69 32.31
N LEU A 11 -23.15 -8.41 32.46
CA LEU A 11 -24.05 -7.40 33.03
C LEU A 11 -25.35 -7.26 32.22
N PRO A 12 -25.35 -6.94 30.91
CA PRO A 12 -26.60 -6.85 30.14
C PRO A 12 -27.35 -8.19 30.02
N CYS A 13 -26.62 -9.33 30.00
CA CYS A 13 -27.24 -10.66 29.99
C CYS A 13 -28.00 -10.94 31.29
N LEU A 14 -27.37 -10.70 32.44
CA LEU A 14 -27.98 -10.86 33.77
C LEU A 14 -29.10 -9.84 33.99
N SER A 15 -28.94 -8.60 33.52
CA SER A 15 -30.03 -7.61 33.53
C SER A 15 -31.22 -8.06 32.69
N THR A 16 -31.00 -8.61 31.50
CA THR A 16 -32.07 -9.14 30.65
C THR A 16 -32.75 -10.34 31.30
N ALA A 17 -31.97 -11.28 31.86
CA ALA A 17 -32.49 -12.42 32.61
C ALA A 17 -33.32 -11.97 33.82
N GLY A 18 -32.84 -10.98 34.58
CA GLY A 18 -33.57 -10.36 35.69
C GLY A 18 -34.88 -9.72 35.22
N ILE A 19 -34.86 -8.95 34.14
CA ILE A 19 -36.07 -8.37 33.55
C ILE A 19 -37.08 -9.46 33.19
N ILE A 20 -36.65 -10.54 32.52
CA ILE A 20 -37.54 -11.65 32.14
C ILE A 20 -38.12 -12.33 33.40
N TYR A 21 -37.27 -12.62 34.40
CA TYR A 21 -37.66 -13.29 35.65
C TYR A 21 -38.64 -12.45 36.48
N PHE A 22 -38.41 -11.14 36.61
CA PHE A 22 -39.26 -10.26 37.42
C PHE A 22 -40.47 -9.69 36.66
N SER A 23 -40.57 -9.85 35.33
CA SER A 23 -41.70 -9.37 34.50
C SER A 23 -42.92 -10.31 34.47
N VAL A 24 -43.05 -11.20 35.46
CA VAL A 24 -44.19 -12.13 35.56
C VAL A 24 -45.49 -11.37 35.91
N SER A 25 -45.43 -10.37 36.79
CA SER A 25 -46.58 -9.50 37.13
C SER A 25 -46.80 -8.38 36.11
N SER A 26 -48.01 -7.80 36.06
CA SER A 26 -48.36 -6.71 35.15
C SER A 26 -47.69 -5.38 35.57
N SER A 27 -46.39 -5.25 35.27
CA SER A 27 -45.60 -4.06 35.55
C SER A 27 -45.62 -3.07 34.38
N PHE A 28 -45.38 -1.79 34.66
CA PHE A 28 -45.21 -0.76 33.63
C PHE A 28 -44.14 -1.15 32.60
N VAL A 29 -43.04 -1.75 33.06
CA VAL A 29 -41.93 -2.22 32.22
C VAL A 29 -42.40 -3.30 31.25
N LYS A 30 -43.17 -4.29 31.71
CA LYS A 30 -43.75 -5.32 30.85
C LYS A 30 -44.64 -4.71 29.78
N ARG A 31 -45.48 -3.72 30.13
CA ARG A 31 -46.38 -3.05 29.18
C ARG A 31 -45.62 -2.31 28.09
N VAL A 32 -44.52 -1.65 28.43
CA VAL A 32 -43.65 -0.98 27.45
C VAL A 32 -42.93 -2.00 26.56
N LEU A 33 -42.24 -2.98 27.16
CA LEU A 33 -41.43 -3.96 26.41
C LEU A 33 -42.27 -4.92 25.56
N SER A 34 -43.51 -5.21 25.98
CA SER A 34 -44.43 -6.08 25.23
C SER A 34 -45.21 -5.33 24.15
N ASN A 35 -44.91 -4.04 23.91
CA ASN A 35 -45.51 -3.30 22.81
C ASN A 35 -45.17 -3.98 21.47
N ALA A 36 -46.18 -4.19 20.63
CA ALA A 36 -46.04 -4.87 19.35
C ALA A 36 -44.96 -4.25 18.45
N PHE A 37 -44.72 -2.93 18.53
CA PHE A 37 -43.66 -2.26 17.80
C PHE A 37 -42.26 -2.66 18.30
N ILE A 38 -42.03 -2.61 19.62
CA ILE A 38 -40.74 -2.98 20.22
C ILE A 38 -40.44 -4.47 19.98
N VAL A 39 -41.46 -5.33 20.10
CA VAL A 39 -41.32 -6.76 19.79
C VAL A 39 -40.96 -6.98 18.32
N LYS A 40 -41.59 -6.26 17.38
CA LYS A 40 -41.26 -6.36 15.95
C LYS A 40 -39.81 -5.94 15.66
N ILE A 41 -39.32 -4.87 16.29
CA ILE A 41 -37.90 -4.47 16.19
C ILE A 41 -37.01 -5.57 16.77
N GLY A 42 -37.35 -6.12 17.94
CA GLY A 42 -36.63 -7.23 18.55
C GLY A 42 -36.54 -8.46 17.64
N LEU A 43 -37.64 -8.81 16.96
CA LEU A 43 -37.66 -9.91 15.99
C LEU A 43 -36.78 -9.66 14.76
N LEU A 44 -36.62 -8.39 14.35
CA LEU A 44 -35.79 -7.98 13.22
C LEU A 44 -34.31 -7.79 13.60
N SER A 45 -34.00 -7.72 14.90
CA SER A 45 -32.69 -7.32 15.42
C SER A 45 -31.52 -8.14 14.88
N TYR A 46 -31.70 -9.45 14.68
CA TYR A 46 -30.67 -10.32 14.12
C TYR A 46 -30.34 -9.96 12.67
N SER A 47 -31.36 -9.82 11.82
CA SER A 47 -31.20 -9.40 10.43
C SER A 47 -30.66 -7.97 10.32
N LEU A 48 -31.01 -7.05 11.23
CA LEU A 48 -30.40 -5.71 11.33
C LEU A 48 -28.91 -5.79 11.66
N TYR A 49 -28.56 -6.60 12.65
CA TYR A 49 -27.18 -6.82 13.04
C TYR A 49 -26.33 -7.38 11.88
N LEU A 50 -26.88 -8.27 11.05
CA LEU A 50 -26.13 -8.82 9.92
C LEU A 50 -25.85 -7.77 8.82
N TRP A 51 -26.88 -7.03 8.40
CA TRP A 51 -26.78 -6.17 7.22
C TRP A 51 -26.17 -4.79 7.50
N HIS A 52 -26.32 -4.25 8.72
CA HIS A 52 -25.83 -2.88 8.99
C HIS A 52 -24.33 -2.74 8.73
N TRP A 53 -23.52 -3.69 9.20
CA TRP A 53 -22.07 -3.62 9.04
C TRP A 53 -21.66 -3.74 7.57
N VAL A 54 -22.26 -4.68 6.82
CA VAL A 54 -21.97 -4.88 5.39
C VAL A 54 -22.24 -3.60 4.60
N ILE A 55 -23.38 -2.93 4.83
CA ILE A 55 -23.75 -1.72 4.10
C ILE A 55 -22.88 -0.53 4.49
N ILE A 56 -22.71 -0.27 5.80
CA ILE A 56 -21.93 0.88 6.29
C ILE A 56 -20.48 0.77 5.82
N THR A 57 -19.87 -0.41 5.97
CA THR A 57 -18.48 -0.61 5.53
C THR A 57 -18.35 -0.50 4.02
N SER A 58 -19.25 -1.08 3.24
CA SER A 58 -19.20 -0.98 1.76
C SER A 58 -19.28 0.48 1.30
N PHE A 59 -20.20 1.27 1.86
CA PHE A 59 -20.31 2.69 1.55
C PHE A 59 -19.04 3.45 1.95
N HIS A 60 -18.49 3.18 3.14
CA HIS A 60 -17.26 3.83 3.58
C HIS A 60 -16.05 3.43 2.72
N TYR A 61 -15.94 2.17 2.30
CA TYR A 61 -14.87 1.71 1.43
C TYR A 61 -14.91 2.32 0.03
N ILE A 62 -16.12 2.55 -0.51
CA ILE A 62 -16.30 3.07 -1.88
C ILE A 62 -16.29 4.60 -1.89
N LEU A 63 -16.98 5.25 -0.93
CA LEU A 63 -17.23 6.69 -0.93
C LEU A 63 -16.34 7.48 0.06
N GLY A 64 -15.64 6.80 0.97
CA GLY A 64 -14.86 7.44 2.04
C GLY A 64 -15.71 8.35 2.91
N ASP A 65 -15.23 9.56 3.15
CA ASP A 65 -15.91 10.57 3.97
C ASP A 65 -17.27 10.99 3.39
N LYS A 66 -17.47 10.87 2.07
CA LYS A 66 -18.78 11.15 1.45
C LYS A 66 -19.88 10.21 1.94
N ALA A 67 -19.53 9.03 2.47
CA ALA A 67 -20.48 8.11 3.09
C ALA A 67 -21.17 8.72 4.33
N GLN A 68 -20.54 9.71 4.98
CA GLN A 68 -21.07 10.37 6.17
C GLN A 68 -22.00 11.55 5.83
N HIS A 69 -22.14 11.91 4.55
CA HIS A 69 -23.09 12.92 4.13
C HIS A 69 -24.53 12.47 4.46
N ILE A 70 -25.36 13.38 4.99
CA ILE A 70 -26.72 13.04 5.47
C ILE A 70 -27.56 12.27 4.46
N PHE A 71 -27.48 12.66 3.18
CA PHE A 71 -28.16 11.97 2.09
C PHE A 71 -27.70 10.51 1.93
N MET A 72 -26.39 10.27 2.03
CA MET A 72 -25.84 8.90 1.95
C MET A 72 -26.19 8.08 3.19
N ILE A 73 -26.26 8.70 4.37
CA ILE A 73 -26.71 8.04 5.61
C ILE A 73 -28.16 7.57 5.46
N ILE A 74 -29.05 8.41 4.92
CA ILE A 74 -30.46 8.05 4.68
C ILE A 74 -30.56 6.85 3.71
N ILE A 75 -29.76 6.86 2.64
CA ILE A 75 -29.69 5.72 1.70
C ILE A 75 -29.22 4.45 2.41
N GLN A 76 -28.14 4.52 3.19
CA GLN A 76 -27.62 3.39 3.95
C GLN A 76 -28.67 2.84 4.91
N MET A 77 -29.32 3.69 5.71
CA MET A 77 -30.37 3.26 6.64
C MET A 77 -31.54 2.59 5.92
N THR A 78 -31.95 3.14 4.77
CA THR A 78 -33.02 2.56 3.95
C THR A 78 -32.63 1.18 3.42
N LEU A 79 -31.42 1.04 2.88
CA LEU A 79 -30.90 -0.24 2.38
C LEU A 79 -30.76 -1.28 3.50
N ILE A 80 -30.25 -0.87 4.67
CA ILE A 80 -30.14 -1.75 5.84
C ILE A 80 -31.52 -2.25 6.23
N LEU A 81 -32.49 -1.36 6.41
CA LEU A 81 -33.84 -1.74 6.81
C LEU A 81 -34.50 -2.65 5.76
N LEU A 82 -34.39 -2.32 4.48
CA LEU A 82 -34.92 -3.11 3.37
C LEU A 82 -34.34 -4.53 3.39
N LEU A 83 -33.01 -4.65 3.39
CA LEU A 83 -32.32 -5.94 3.39
C LEU A 83 -32.57 -6.74 4.67
N SER A 84 -32.69 -6.08 5.81
CA SER A 84 -33.07 -6.74 7.06
C SER A 84 -34.49 -7.27 7.03
N ILE A 85 -35.45 -6.52 6.49
CA ILE A 85 -36.85 -7.00 6.35
C ILE A 85 -36.90 -8.18 5.38
N LEU A 86 -36.22 -8.08 4.23
CA LEU A 86 -36.16 -9.16 3.24
C LEU A 86 -35.47 -10.40 3.84
N GLY A 87 -34.33 -10.23 4.51
CA GLY A 87 -33.63 -11.32 5.19
C GLY A 87 -34.49 -11.97 6.26
N TYR A 88 -35.20 -11.18 7.05
CA TYR A 88 -36.12 -11.70 8.06
C TYR A 88 -37.26 -12.50 7.45
N LEU A 89 -37.93 -11.97 6.43
CA LEU A 89 -39.11 -12.59 5.83
C LEU A 89 -38.79 -13.84 5.01
N PHE A 90 -37.69 -13.82 4.25
CA PHE A 90 -37.37 -14.88 3.28
C PHE A 90 -36.33 -15.88 3.77
N ILE A 91 -35.52 -15.56 4.77
CA ILE A 91 -34.46 -16.45 5.28
C ILE A 91 -34.73 -16.81 6.73
N GLU A 92 -34.78 -15.81 7.62
CA GLU A 92 -34.83 -16.04 9.07
C GLU A 92 -36.15 -16.70 9.50
N LYS A 93 -37.30 -16.15 9.08
CA LYS A 93 -38.62 -16.63 9.46
C LYS A 93 -38.91 -18.04 8.93
N PRO A 94 -38.65 -18.39 7.64
CA PRO A 94 -38.84 -19.75 7.15
C PRO A 94 -37.98 -20.77 7.88
N ILE A 95 -36.71 -20.43 8.17
CA ILE A 95 -35.80 -21.32 8.90
C ILE A 95 -36.23 -21.49 10.35
N ARG A 96 -36.55 -20.38 11.05
CA ARG A 96 -36.94 -20.35 12.46
C ARG A 96 -38.17 -21.22 12.74
N TYR A 97 -39.17 -21.17 11.87
CA TYR A 97 -40.41 -21.93 12.03
C TYR A 97 -40.41 -23.25 11.25
N SER A 98 -39.28 -23.64 10.65
CA SER A 98 -39.17 -24.93 9.98
C SER A 98 -39.16 -26.07 11.01
N GLN A 99 -39.82 -27.18 10.68
CA GLN A 99 -39.81 -28.40 11.51
C GLN A 99 -38.73 -29.39 11.05
N ILE A 100 -37.60 -28.87 10.56
CA ILE A 100 -36.50 -29.69 10.04
C ILE A 100 -35.79 -30.39 11.21
N SER A 101 -35.48 -31.68 11.04
CA SER A 101 -34.76 -32.44 12.07
C SER A 101 -33.34 -31.91 12.27
N PHE A 102 -32.80 -32.04 13.49
CA PHE A 102 -31.47 -31.55 13.84
C PHE A 102 -30.37 -31.97 12.84
N LYS A 103 -30.37 -33.23 12.40
CA LYS A 103 -29.40 -33.74 11.40
C LYS A 103 -29.48 -33.00 10.07
N LYS A 104 -30.70 -32.73 9.59
CA LYS A 104 -30.92 -31.99 8.34
C LYS A 104 -30.57 -30.51 8.51
N SER A 105 -30.92 -29.90 9.64
CA SER A 105 -30.54 -28.51 9.96
C SER A 105 -29.02 -28.36 10.03
N PHE A 106 -28.33 -29.24 10.75
CA PHE A 106 -26.87 -29.26 10.80
C PHE A 106 -26.25 -29.37 9.41
N LEU A 107 -26.75 -30.28 8.57
CA LEU A 107 -26.20 -30.47 7.22
C LEU A 107 -26.45 -29.27 6.29
N PHE A 108 -27.71 -28.84 6.15
CA PHE A 108 -28.13 -27.88 5.12
C PHE A 108 -27.99 -26.41 5.53
N ILE A 109 -28.12 -26.09 6.82
CA ILE A 109 -28.03 -24.70 7.30
C ILE A 109 -26.61 -24.37 7.75
N TYR A 110 -25.88 -25.33 8.33
CA TYR A 110 -24.55 -25.09 8.88
C TYR A 110 -23.44 -25.66 8.00
N LEU A 111 -23.36 -27.00 7.85
CA LEU A 111 -22.20 -27.66 7.27
C LEU A 111 -21.98 -27.31 5.79
N ILE A 112 -23.00 -27.48 4.94
CA ILE A 112 -22.87 -27.20 3.50
C ILE A 112 -22.53 -25.72 3.25
N PRO A 113 -23.27 -24.73 3.80
CA PRO A 113 -22.91 -23.32 3.62
C PRO A 113 -21.52 -22.98 4.14
N SER A 114 -21.09 -23.58 5.26
CA SER A 114 -19.74 -23.35 5.80
C SER A 114 -18.65 -23.91 4.90
N LEU A 115 -18.82 -25.12 4.36
CA LEU A 115 -17.89 -25.72 3.41
C LEU A 115 -17.83 -24.92 2.10
N LEU A 116 -18.96 -24.44 1.59
CA LEU A 116 -19.01 -23.56 0.43
C LEU A 116 -18.31 -22.23 0.68
N LEU A 117 -18.50 -21.64 1.88
CA LEU A 117 -17.81 -20.41 2.28
C LEU A 117 -16.29 -20.64 2.37
N ILE A 118 -15.84 -21.75 2.94
CA ILE A 118 -14.41 -22.09 3.05
C ILE A 118 -13.82 -22.32 1.66
N ALA A 119 -14.50 -23.10 0.81
CA ALA A 119 -14.06 -23.37 -0.55
C ALA A 119 -13.99 -22.09 -1.39
N SER A 120 -15.01 -21.22 -1.31
CA SER A 120 -15.02 -19.94 -2.03
C SER A 120 -13.90 -19.02 -1.53
N ASN A 121 -13.69 -18.91 -0.22
CA ASN A 121 -12.58 -18.15 0.35
C ASN A 121 -11.22 -18.71 -0.10
N TYR A 122 -11.05 -20.02 -0.14
CA TYR A 122 -9.83 -20.65 -0.63
C TYR A 122 -9.57 -20.31 -2.11
N CYS A 123 -10.59 -20.45 -2.96
CA CYS A 123 -10.52 -20.10 -4.39
C CYS A 123 -10.21 -18.61 -4.61
N ILE A 124 -10.94 -17.71 -3.94
CA ILE A 124 -10.74 -16.26 -4.03
C ILE A 124 -9.35 -15.89 -3.54
N ARG A 125 -8.91 -16.42 -2.39
CA ARG A 125 -7.57 -16.13 -1.84
C ARG A 125 -6.47 -16.63 -2.76
N ASN A 126 -6.63 -17.81 -3.37
CA ASN A 126 -5.64 -18.30 -4.33
C ASN A 126 -5.61 -17.44 -5.59
N SER A 127 -6.76 -17.00 -6.09
CA SER A 127 -6.85 -16.06 -7.21
C SER A 127 -6.19 -14.72 -6.89
N LEU A 128 -6.46 -14.14 -5.72
CA LEU A 128 -5.85 -12.89 -5.26
C LEU A 128 -4.34 -13.02 -5.10
N ARG A 129 -3.86 -14.12 -4.51
CA ARG A 129 -2.42 -14.38 -4.36
C ARG A 129 -1.72 -14.52 -5.71
N ASN A 130 -2.35 -15.19 -6.67
CA ASN A 130 -1.81 -15.29 -8.03
C ASN A 130 -1.76 -13.92 -8.71
N TRP A 131 -2.81 -13.11 -8.51
CA TRP A 131 -2.87 -11.75 -9.04
C TRP A 131 -1.81 -10.85 -8.41
N GLU A 132 -1.60 -10.90 -7.08
CA GLU A 132 -0.50 -10.22 -6.39
C GLU A 132 0.88 -10.66 -6.89
N LYS A 133 1.06 -11.94 -7.20
CA LYS A 133 2.30 -12.43 -7.82
C LYS A 133 2.51 -11.86 -9.21
N THR A 134 1.48 -11.76 -10.05
CA THR A 134 1.58 -11.13 -11.37
C THR A 134 1.82 -9.62 -11.26
N PHE A 135 1.18 -8.98 -10.29
CA PHE A 135 1.28 -7.55 -10.00
C PHE A 135 2.68 -7.15 -9.52
N ASN A 136 3.29 -7.96 -8.65
CA ASN A 136 4.64 -7.77 -8.11
C ASN A 136 5.72 -8.57 -8.85
N ALA A 137 5.38 -9.21 -9.97
CA ALA A 137 6.38 -9.93 -10.75
C ALA A 137 7.32 -8.89 -11.35
N ASP A 138 8.60 -8.96 -10.95
CA ASP A 138 9.67 -8.34 -11.71
C ASP A 138 9.52 -8.75 -13.17
N ILE A 139 9.77 -7.83 -14.09
CA ILE A 139 9.91 -8.26 -15.48
C ILE A 139 11.18 -9.11 -15.50
N ILE A 140 11.03 -10.43 -15.71
CA ILE A 140 12.15 -11.35 -15.91
C ILE A 140 12.78 -10.99 -17.25
N GLN A 141 13.53 -9.91 -17.29
CA GLN A 141 14.53 -9.67 -18.29
C GLN A 141 15.71 -10.54 -17.87
N GLN A 142 16.19 -11.38 -18.79
CA GLN A 142 17.49 -12.03 -18.63
C GLN A 142 18.56 -10.94 -18.71
N SER A 143 18.70 -10.13 -17.65
CA SER A 143 19.83 -9.21 -17.51
C SER A 143 21.09 -10.04 -17.68
N ASN A 144 22.05 -9.51 -18.43
CA ASN A 144 23.26 -10.24 -18.76
C ASN A 144 24.10 -10.45 -17.48
N LYS A 145 23.81 -11.54 -16.74
CA LYS A 145 24.40 -11.84 -15.41
C LYS A 145 25.93 -11.99 -15.42
N LYS A 146 26.55 -11.97 -16.59
CA LYS A 146 28.00 -12.07 -16.76
C LYS A 146 28.74 -10.76 -16.51
N LEU A 147 28.08 -9.60 -16.60
CA LEU A 147 28.74 -8.32 -16.36
C LEU A 147 28.87 -8.03 -14.86
N GLU A 148 30.08 -7.73 -14.41
CA GLU A 148 30.34 -7.32 -13.02
C GLU A 148 29.63 -5.98 -12.72
N SER A 149 29.13 -5.80 -11.49
CA SER A 149 28.51 -4.52 -11.11
C SER A 149 29.57 -3.47 -10.80
N LYS A 150 29.63 -2.39 -11.58
CA LYS A 150 30.48 -1.21 -11.29
C LYS A 150 29.69 0.01 -10.80
N ILE A 151 28.38 -0.14 -10.65
CA ILE A 151 27.48 0.92 -10.17
C ILE A 151 26.74 0.37 -8.96
N ILE A 152 26.68 1.14 -7.87
CA ILE A 152 25.83 0.81 -6.71
C ILE A 152 24.70 1.82 -6.59
N VAL A 153 23.49 1.32 -6.32
CA VAL A 153 22.31 2.16 -6.08
C VAL A 153 22.00 2.15 -4.60
N ILE A 154 22.01 3.31 -3.96
CA ILE A 154 21.68 3.48 -2.54
C ILE A 154 20.42 4.31 -2.39
N GLY A 155 19.64 3.96 -1.38
CA GLY A 155 18.45 4.69 -0.99
C GLY A 155 17.43 3.81 -0.31
N ASP A 156 16.19 4.24 -0.27
CA ASP A 156 15.10 3.51 0.37
C ASP A 156 14.43 2.53 -0.60
N SER A 157 13.17 2.18 -0.34
CA SER A 157 12.37 1.36 -1.24
C SER A 157 12.20 1.94 -2.65
N HIS A 158 12.45 3.22 -2.87
CA HIS A 158 12.45 3.86 -4.19
C HIS A 158 13.68 3.46 -5.01
N SER A 159 14.83 3.25 -4.38
CA SER A 159 15.97 2.62 -5.06
C SER A 159 15.63 1.20 -5.56
N TRP A 160 14.83 0.44 -4.80
CA TRP A 160 14.40 -0.89 -5.21
C TRP A 160 13.39 -0.87 -6.35
N HIS A 161 12.45 0.09 -6.36
CA HIS A 161 11.47 0.16 -7.44
C HIS A 161 12.08 0.53 -8.80
N LEU A 162 13.33 1.02 -8.84
CA LEU A 162 14.07 1.33 -10.09
C LEU A 162 14.76 0.11 -10.69
N LYS A 163 14.65 -1.07 -10.08
CA LYS A 163 15.34 -2.29 -10.53
C LYS A 163 15.17 -2.61 -12.01
N ASP A 164 13.93 -2.60 -12.52
CA ASP A 164 13.69 -2.96 -13.92
C ASP A 164 14.02 -1.84 -14.91
N PHE A 165 13.92 -0.57 -14.49
CA PHE A 165 14.52 0.56 -15.20
C PHE A 165 16.03 0.33 -15.40
N LEU A 166 16.75 0.05 -14.30
CA LEU A 166 18.20 -0.12 -14.31
C LEU A 166 18.64 -1.38 -15.07
N ASN A 167 17.88 -2.47 -15.00
CA ASN A 167 18.14 -3.68 -15.79
C ASN A 167 18.00 -3.37 -17.29
N TYR A 168 16.92 -2.70 -17.69
CA TYR A 168 16.68 -2.34 -19.08
C TYR A 168 17.77 -1.42 -19.63
N ILE A 169 18.08 -0.34 -18.92
CA ILE A 169 19.14 0.60 -19.31
C ILE A 169 20.50 -0.10 -19.34
N GLY A 170 20.81 -0.92 -18.34
CA GLY A 170 22.07 -1.66 -18.28
C GLY A 170 22.28 -2.60 -19.47
N ASP A 171 21.23 -3.29 -19.92
CA ASP A 171 21.28 -4.15 -21.11
C ASP A 171 21.50 -3.33 -22.41
N LYS A 172 20.98 -2.09 -22.46
CA LYS A 172 21.09 -1.19 -23.63
C LYS A 172 22.40 -0.42 -23.69
N GLU A 173 22.90 0.01 -22.54
CA GLU A 173 24.11 0.81 -22.39
C GLU A 173 25.32 -0.03 -21.98
N HIS A 174 25.19 -1.36 -21.90
CA HIS A 174 26.26 -2.30 -21.54
C HIS A 174 26.92 -1.99 -20.19
N CYS A 175 26.11 -1.66 -19.18
CA CYS A 175 26.55 -1.40 -17.82
C CYS A 175 25.71 -2.19 -16.80
N ARG A 176 26.20 -2.35 -15.57
CA ARG A 176 25.49 -3.07 -14.51
C ARG A 176 25.49 -2.30 -13.20
N ALA A 177 24.28 -2.18 -12.63
CA ALA A 177 24.05 -1.65 -11.30
C ALA A 177 23.59 -2.74 -10.33
N SER A 178 24.08 -2.65 -9.09
CA SER A 178 23.65 -3.43 -7.94
C SER A 178 22.89 -2.51 -7.00
N ILE A 179 21.67 -2.90 -6.63
CA ILE A 179 20.92 -2.15 -5.62
C ILE A 179 21.39 -2.63 -4.24
N PHE A 180 21.72 -1.66 -3.39
CA PHE A 180 22.05 -1.88 -2.00
C PHE A 180 20.90 -2.61 -1.30
N LYS A 181 21.15 -3.84 -0.85
CA LYS A 181 20.13 -4.69 -0.24
C LYS A 181 20.05 -4.40 1.25
N TYR A 182 18.98 -3.73 1.66
CA TYR A 182 18.74 -3.36 3.05
C TYR A 182 18.66 -4.57 4.02
N ILE A 183 18.23 -5.77 3.60
CA ILE A 183 18.12 -6.93 4.54
C ILE A 183 18.39 -8.27 3.82
N GLU A 184 19.50 -8.92 4.21
CA GLU A 184 19.61 -10.29 4.75
C GLU A 184 21.04 -10.83 4.52
N LYS A 185 21.79 -10.98 5.62
CA LYS A 185 23.01 -11.80 5.83
C LYS A 185 24.41 -11.16 5.93
N LYS A 186 24.60 -9.83 5.86
CA LYS A 186 25.93 -9.27 6.20
C LYS A 186 25.96 -8.19 7.30
N ASN A 187 24.97 -7.30 7.41
CA ASN A 187 24.92 -6.37 8.54
C ASN A 187 23.49 -5.83 8.80
N PRO A 188 22.73 -6.36 9.78
CA PRO A 188 21.38 -5.88 10.10
C PRO A 188 21.33 -4.46 10.71
N SER A 189 22.47 -3.78 10.84
CA SER A 189 22.66 -2.49 11.50
C SER A 189 23.00 -1.33 10.55
N CYS A 190 23.11 -1.55 9.23
CA CYS A 190 23.39 -0.46 8.30
C CYS A 190 22.11 0.25 7.87
N GLU A 191 21.66 1.18 8.71
CA GLU A 191 20.65 2.16 8.33
C GLU A 191 21.31 3.25 7.47
N ILE A 192 20.64 3.66 6.38
CA ILE A 192 21.19 4.71 5.51
C ILE A 192 21.11 6.04 6.26
N THR A 193 22.26 6.47 6.77
CA THR A 193 22.42 7.75 7.44
C THR A 193 23.16 8.73 6.54
N PHE A 194 22.80 10.01 6.63
CA PHE A 194 23.50 11.11 5.96
C PHE A 194 24.64 11.68 6.82
N GLU A 195 25.03 10.97 7.87
CA GLU A 195 26.04 11.36 8.85
C GLU A 195 26.91 10.18 9.25
N VAL A 196 28.12 10.49 9.70
CA VAL A 196 28.98 9.54 10.40
C VAL A 196 28.55 9.45 11.87
N ASP A 197 28.74 8.29 12.49
CA ASP A 197 28.56 8.10 13.92
C ASP A 197 29.64 8.82 14.73
N GLU A 198 29.56 8.72 16.07
CA GLU A 198 30.54 9.33 16.98
C GLU A 198 31.97 8.79 16.78
N GLN A 199 32.12 7.61 16.17
CA GLN A 199 33.41 7.01 15.82
C GLN A 199 33.87 7.38 14.40
N GLY A 200 33.11 8.20 13.67
CA GLY A 200 33.42 8.58 12.30
C GLY A 200 33.06 7.53 11.26
N HIS A 201 32.34 6.47 11.63
CA HIS A 201 31.90 5.45 10.69
C HIS A 201 30.56 5.80 10.06
N ASN A 202 30.44 5.50 8.77
CA ASN A 202 29.16 5.45 8.08
C ASN A 202 29.21 4.22 7.18
N CYS A 203 28.33 3.26 7.47
CA CYS A 203 28.32 1.99 6.77
C CYS A 203 28.02 2.14 5.27
N VAL A 204 27.32 3.21 4.85
CA VAL A 204 27.09 3.49 3.43
C VAL A 204 28.42 3.78 2.73
N TYR A 205 29.33 4.55 3.34
CA TYR A 205 30.65 4.81 2.77
C TYR A 205 31.48 3.52 2.61
N GLU A 206 31.36 2.58 3.54
CA GLU A 206 32.04 1.28 3.44
C GLU A 206 31.49 0.43 2.29
N GLU A 207 30.16 0.42 2.12
CA GLU A 207 29.47 -0.39 1.12
C GLU A 207 29.64 0.16 -0.30
N VAL A 208 29.75 1.49 -0.46
CA VAL A 208 29.99 2.11 -1.77
C VAL A 208 31.48 2.24 -2.13
N LYS A 209 32.41 1.86 -1.24
CA LYS A 209 33.84 2.15 -1.40
C LYS A 209 34.41 1.65 -2.74
N ASP A 210 34.04 0.43 -3.14
CA ASP A 210 34.58 -0.27 -4.31
C ASP A 210 33.85 0.09 -5.61
N TYR A 211 32.83 0.97 -5.52
CA TYR A 211 32.04 1.39 -6.66
C TYR A 211 32.48 2.79 -7.14
N PRO A 212 32.89 2.93 -8.42
CA PRO A 212 33.24 4.23 -9.00
C PRO A 212 32.02 5.11 -9.29
N ILE A 213 30.81 4.52 -9.38
CA ILE A 213 29.57 5.22 -9.63
C ILE A 213 28.54 4.87 -8.55
N VAL A 214 27.89 5.90 -8.00
CA VAL A 214 26.81 5.78 -7.01
C VAL A 214 25.54 6.41 -7.57
N PHE A 215 24.48 5.63 -7.64
CA PHE A 215 23.12 6.10 -7.93
C PHE A 215 22.35 6.28 -6.63
N ILE A 216 21.58 7.36 -6.53
CA ILE A 216 20.85 7.73 -5.33
C ILE A 216 19.37 7.94 -5.66
N SER A 217 18.49 7.24 -4.97
CA SER A 217 17.03 7.40 -5.11
C SER A 217 16.31 7.20 -3.78
N PHE A 218 15.62 8.24 -3.33
CA PHE A 218 14.85 8.25 -2.08
C PHE A 218 13.49 8.89 -2.29
N PHE A 219 12.55 8.58 -1.40
CA PHE A 219 11.41 9.44 -1.16
C PHE A 219 11.84 10.66 -0.33
N TYR A 220 12.38 11.70 -0.97
CA TYR A 220 12.95 12.87 -0.27
C TYR A 220 12.05 13.51 0.79
N ASP A 221 10.74 13.65 0.53
CA ASP A 221 9.79 14.24 1.49
C ASP A 221 9.62 13.42 2.77
N LEU A 222 9.91 12.12 2.73
CA LEU A 222 9.91 11.27 3.92
C LEU A 222 10.99 11.69 4.91
N TYR A 223 12.13 12.16 4.41
CA TYR A 223 13.29 12.54 5.21
C TYR A 223 13.34 14.02 5.53
N SER A 224 12.94 14.90 4.60
CA SER A 224 12.94 16.35 4.83
C SER A 224 11.91 16.76 5.88
N GLY A 225 10.74 16.10 5.89
CA GLY A 225 9.61 16.48 6.74
C GLY A 225 8.92 17.77 6.30
N ASP A 226 9.26 18.33 5.13
CA ASP A 226 8.65 19.55 4.58
C ASP A 226 7.16 19.37 4.26
N TYR A 227 6.78 18.14 3.91
CA TYR A 227 5.44 17.78 3.47
C TYR A 227 4.93 16.53 4.18
N PRO A 228 3.60 16.41 4.40
CA PRO A 228 3.05 15.22 5.03
C PRO A 228 3.21 14.00 4.12
N VAL A 229 3.86 12.97 4.66
CA VAL A 229 3.93 11.63 4.06
C VAL A 229 3.21 10.66 5.02
N PRO A 230 1.89 10.40 4.82
CA PRO A 230 1.09 9.57 5.73
C PRO A 230 1.49 8.09 5.66
N ARG A 231 2.58 7.74 6.36
CA ARG A 231 3.05 6.37 6.60
C ARG A 231 2.88 6.00 8.08
N SER A 232 3.12 4.73 8.42
CA SER A 232 3.26 4.31 9.81
C SER A 232 4.51 4.95 10.41
N ASN A 233 4.36 5.62 11.56
CA ASN A 233 5.43 6.35 12.26
C ASN A 233 6.28 7.26 11.36
N PRO A 234 5.69 8.24 10.65
CA PRO A 234 6.41 9.03 9.65
C PRO A 234 7.49 9.92 10.29
N LYS A 235 7.34 10.26 11.58
CA LYS A 235 8.32 11.05 12.34
C LYS A 235 9.66 10.33 12.54
N ASP A 236 9.66 9.00 12.52
CA ASP A 236 10.87 8.20 12.76
C ASP A 236 11.86 8.33 11.58
N PHE A 237 11.38 8.71 10.40
CA PHE A 237 12.21 8.90 9.20
C PHE A 237 12.75 10.32 9.04
N ILE A 238 12.18 11.31 9.74
CA ILE A 238 12.53 12.72 9.52
C ILE A 238 13.94 12.98 10.02
N VAL A 239 14.79 13.48 9.12
CA VAL A 239 16.17 13.84 9.42
C VAL A 239 16.23 15.33 9.69
N LYS A 240 16.59 15.70 10.93
CA LYS A 240 16.84 17.10 11.27
C LYS A 240 17.96 17.66 10.39
N ASP A 241 17.74 18.86 9.82
CA ASP A 241 18.68 19.55 8.91
C ASP A 241 19.00 18.71 7.65
N PHE A 242 18.01 17.95 7.18
CA PHE A 242 18.13 17.01 6.06
C PHE A 242 18.90 17.57 4.87
N TYR A 243 18.51 18.73 4.34
CA TYR A 243 19.12 19.29 3.13
C TYR A 243 20.63 19.57 3.27
N THR A 244 21.05 20.12 4.41
CA THR A 244 22.47 20.37 4.71
C THR A 244 23.25 19.06 4.83
N LYS A 245 22.67 18.07 5.52
CA LYS A 245 23.30 16.76 5.70
C LYS A 245 23.39 16.01 4.38
N PHE A 246 22.33 16.07 3.58
CA PHE A 246 22.28 15.49 2.25
C PHE A 246 23.33 16.13 1.33
N GLU A 247 23.41 17.46 1.27
CA GLU A 247 24.45 18.14 0.47
C GLU A 247 25.86 17.69 0.85
N ARG A 248 26.17 17.68 2.15
CA ARG A 248 27.48 17.21 2.65
C ARG A 248 27.76 15.77 2.25
N PHE A 249 26.79 14.88 2.44
CA PHE A 249 26.88 13.48 2.04
C PHE A 249 27.16 13.33 0.53
N ILE A 250 26.47 14.09 -0.31
CA ILE A 250 26.70 14.10 -1.77
C ILE A 250 28.11 14.64 -2.10
N ARG A 251 28.53 15.74 -1.48
CA ARG A 251 29.86 16.32 -1.68
C ARG A 251 30.95 15.33 -1.32
N ASP A 252 30.78 14.62 -0.20
CA ASP A 252 31.73 13.61 0.25
C ASP A 252 31.83 12.44 -0.74
N LEU A 253 30.70 11.92 -1.23
CA LEU A 253 30.70 10.87 -2.25
C LEU A 253 31.32 11.33 -3.58
N SER A 254 31.07 12.58 -3.99
CA SER A 254 31.53 13.10 -5.29
C SER A 254 33.05 13.38 -5.37
N LYS A 255 33.78 13.26 -4.26
CA LYS A 255 35.23 13.48 -4.21
C LYS A 255 35.99 12.48 -5.09
N ASP A 256 35.58 11.21 -5.06
CA ASP A 256 36.21 10.12 -5.80
C ASP A 256 35.24 9.34 -6.71
N LYS A 257 33.93 9.64 -6.66
CA LYS A 257 32.89 8.90 -7.39
C LYS A 257 32.09 9.81 -8.31
N GLN A 258 31.52 9.24 -9.37
CA GLN A 258 30.45 9.88 -10.12
C GLN A 258 29.12 9.58 -9.43
N VAL A 259 28.37 10.62 -9.07
CA VAL A 259 27.11 10.50 -8.31
C VAL A 259 25.94 10.88 -9.21
N TYR A 260 24.94 10.02 -9.32
CA TYR A 260 23.71 10.32 -10.07
C TYR A 260 22.52 10.27 -9.13
N ILE A 261 21.76 11.36 -9.08
CA ILE A 261 20.64 11.52 -8.16
C ILE A 261 19.35 11.51 -8.97
N PHE A 262 18.47 10.55 -8.69
CA PHE A 262 17.23 10.36 -9.40
C PHE A 262 16.13 11.25 -8.84
N SER A 263 15.34 11.86 -9.72
CA SER A 263 14.10 12.51 -9.34
C SER A 263 13.16 11.52 -8.64
N ASN A 264 12.51 11.96 -7.58
CA ASN A 264 11.40 11.22 -7.00
C ASN A 264 10.19 11.27 -7.95
N ILE A 265 9.39 10.21 -7.98
CA ILE A 265 8.22 10.11 -8.85
C ILE A 265 6.96 10.62 -8.12
N PRO A 266 5.99 11.23 -8.84
CA PRO A 266 4.73 11.65 -8.26
C PRO A 266 3.99 10.50 -7.57
N ALA A 267 3.52 10.74 -6.35
CA ALA A 267 2.63 9.84 -5.66
C ALA A 267 1.20 9.94 -6.24
N LEU A 268 0.50 8.82 -6.28
CA LEU A 268 -0.87 8.76 -6.76
C LEU A 268 -1.84 9.35 -5.74
N SER A 269 -2.92 9.97 -6.22
CA SER A 269 -4.04 10.38 -5.37
C SER A 269 -5.08 9.27 -5.20
N TYR A 270 -4.85 8.05 -5.67
CA TYR A 270 -5.74 6.90 -5.53
C TYR A 270 -4.93 5.60 -5.39
N SER A 271 -5.49 4.61 -4.70
CA SER A 271 -4.86 3.28 -4.63
C SER A 271 -5.10 2.53 -5.96
N PRO A 272 -4.06 2.14 -6.72
CA PRO A 272 -4.20 1.39 -7.97
C PRO A 272 -4.98 0.09 -7.79
N LEU A 273 -4.69 -0.62 -6.70
CA LEU A 273 -5.33 -1.87 -6.33
C LEU A 273 -6.84 -1.68 -6.09
N ARG A 274 -7.21 -0.65 -5.31
CA ARG A 274 -8.63 -0.36 -5.05
C ARG A 274 -9.34 0.02 -6.34
N TYR A 275 -8.73 0.90 -7.14
CA TYR A 275 -9.26 1.30 -8.44
C TYR A 275 -9.56 0.07 -9.30
N PHE A 276 -8.60 -0.85 -9.44
CA PHE A 276 -8.78 -2.05 -10.25
C PHE A 276 -9.88 -2.98 -9.73
N ARG A 277 -9.95 -3.19 -8.40
CA ARG A 277 -10.97 -4.08 -7.79
C ARG A 277 -12.40 -3.60 -8.04
N VAL A 278 -12.64 -2.29 -8.01
CA VAL A 278 -13.99 -1.73 -8.18
C VAL A 278 -14.29 -1.31 -9.63
N LYS A 279 -13.29 -1.31 -10.51
CA LYS A 279 -13.42 -0.99 -11.94
C LYS A 279 -14.45 -1.90 -12.63
N TYR A 280 -14.38 -3.21 -12.38
CA TYR A 280 -15.32 -4.19 -12.96
C TYR A 280 -16.76 -4.01 -12.49
N LEU A 281 -16.96 -3.32 -11.37
CA LEU A 281 -18.28 -2.99 -10.85
C LEU A 281 -18.79 -1.63 -11.36
N GLY A 282 -18.01 -0.91 -12.18
CA GLY A 282 -18.34 0.43 -12.65
C GLY A 282 -18.25 1.51 -11.56
N LEU A 283 -17.57 1.22 -10.44
CA LEU A 283 -17.56 2.09 -9.24
C LEU A 283 -16.27 2.90 -9.09
N SER A 284 -15.36 2.87 -10.06
CA SER A 284 -14.06 3.53 -9.98
C SER A 284 -14.16 5.06 -9.81
N ASN A 285 -15.18 5.68 -10.37
CA ASN A 285 -15.39 7.13 -10.33
C ASN A 285 -15.84 7.66 -8.95
N TYR A 286 -16.22 6.75 -8.04
CA TYR A 286 -16.71 7.12 -6.71
C TYR A 286 -15.63 7.02 -5.63
N LEU A 287 -14.48 6.42 -5.96
CA LEU A 287 -13.38 6.30 -5.02
C LEU A 287 -12.91 7.69 -4.57
N PRO A 288 -12.83 7.93 -3.25
CA PRO A 288 -12.25 9.17 -2.75
C PRO A 288 -10.76 9.20 -3.10
N PRO A 289 -10.20 10.40 -3.34
CA PRO A 289 -8.75 10.53 -3.37
C PRO A 289 -8.19 10.15 -1.99
N ILE A 290 -7.04 9.49 -1.99
CA ILE A 290 -6.24 9.28 -0.78
C ILE A 290 -5.36 10.52 -0.55
N ILE A 291 -4.96 10.73 0.71
CA ILE A 291 -4.14 11.87 1.12
C ILE A 291 -2.88 11.88 0.24
N HIS A 292 -2.63 13.01 -0.42
CA HIS A 292 -1.45 13.18 -1.26
C HIS A 292 -0.18 13.04 -0.40
N MET A 293 0.80 12.27 -0.88
CA MET A 293 2.09 12.14 -0.20
C MET A 293 3.06 13.16 -0.75
N GLY A 294 3.54 14.05 0.11
CA GLY A 294 4.60 14.98 -0.27
C GLY A 294 4.16 16.11 -1.22
N ASN A 295 5.14 16.86 -1.72
CA ASN A 295 5.03 17.75 -2.87
C ASN A 295 6.22 17.48 -3.79
N ILE A 296 6.10 16.43 -4.61
CA ILE A 296 7.22 15.85 -5.36
C ILE A 296 7.86 16.85 -6.32
N GLN A 297 7.07 17.71 -6.96
CA GLN A 297 7.58 18.71 -7.89
C GLN A 297 8.52 19.69 -7.17
N GLU A 298 8.09 20.24 -6.03
CA GLU A 298 8.90 21.17 -5.27
C GLU A 298 10.09 20.47 -4.59
N SER A 299 9.88 19.26 -4.08
CA SER A 299 10.93 18.44 -3.48
C SER A 299 12.07 18.17 -4.46
N ASN A 300 11.73 17.74 -5.68
CA ASN A 300 12.71 17.53 -6.75
C ASN A 300 13.44 18.83 -7.12
N GLN A 301 12.74 19.96 -7.19
CA GLN A 301 13.36 21.26 -7.46
C GLN A 301 14.35 21.66 -6.35
N LYS A 302 14.00 21.43 -5.07
CA LYS A 302 14.89 21.68 -3.93
C LYS A 302 16.14 20.81 -4.00
N ILE A 303 15.99 19.50 -4.19
CA ILE A 303 17.14 18.58 -4.32
C ILE A 303 18.03 18.99 -5.49
N PHE A 304 17.44 19.25 -6.67
CA PHE A 304 18.19 19.72 -7.83
C PHE A 304 18.96 21.02 -7.53
N SER A 305 18.32 21.99 -6.87
CA SER A 305 18.95 23.28 -6.56
C SER A 305 20.17 23.17 -5.65
N ILE A 306 20.19 22.17 -4.76
CA ILE A 306 21.29 21.89 -3.83
C ILE A 306 22.46 21.23 -4.55
N ILE A 307 22.19 20.34 -5.51
CA ILE A 307 23.21 19.44 -6.08
C ILE A 307 23.75 19.88 -7.45
N LYS A 308 23.05 20.77 -8.16
CA LYS A 308 23.39 21.20 -9.54
C LYS A 308 24.80 21.76 -9.72
N ASP A 309 25.38 22.36 -8.69
CA ASP A 309 26.69 23.04 -8.75
C ASP A 309 27.82 22.16 -8.15
N ILE A 310 27.52 20.92 -7.75
CA ILE A 310 28.50 19.99 -7.19
C ILE A 310 29.20 19.24 -8.34
N PRO A 311 30.54 19.31 -8.47
CA PRO A 311 31.27 18.56 -9.48
C PRO A 311 31.03 17.05 -9.38
N ASN A 312 31.03 16.35 -10.51
CA ASN A 312 30.79 14.89 -10.58
C ASN A 312 29.41 14.43 -10.10
N VAL A 313 28.47 15.35 -9.85
CA VAL A 313 27.09 15.05 -9.48
C VAL A 313 26.15 15.37 -10.64
N HIS A 314 25.27 14.43 -10.95
CA HIS A 314 24.37 14.50 -12.09
C HIS A 314 22.92 14.29 -11.62
N TRP A 315 22.01 15.12 -12.11
CA TRP A 315 20.58 14.95 -11.87
C TRP A 315 19.97 14.07 -12.98
N VAL A 316 19.19 13.07 -12.58
CA VAL A 316 18.48 12.18 -13.50
C VAL A 316 16.98 12.35 -13.30
N ASP A 317 16.38 13.21 -14.13
CA ASP A 317 14.94 13.42 -14.12
C ASP A 317 14.22 12.31 -14.91
N ILE A 318 13.56 11.41 -14.18
CA ILE A 318 12.77 10.31 -14.75
C ILE A 318 11.28 10.63 -14.81
N VAL A 319 10.82 11.73 -14.19
CA VAL A 319 9.39 12.09 -14.13
C VAL A 319 8.78 12.29 -15.52
N PRO A 320 9.43 12.99 -16.49
CA PRO A 320 8.86 13.18 -17.83
C PRO A 320 8.62 11.88 -18.61
N TYR A 321 9.30 10.79 -18.22
CA TYR A 321 9.24 9.50 -18.91
C TYR A 321 8.25 8.53 -18.26
N LEU A 322 7.55 8.96 -17.20
CA LEU A 322 6.46 8.20 -16.62
C LEU A 322 5.36 7.92 -17.66
N PRO A 323 4.81 6.69 -17.69
CA PRO A 323 3.70 6.39 -18.57
C PRO A 323 2.49 7.29 -18.25
N GLN A 324 1.82 7.81 -19.28
CA GLN A 324 0.59 8.60 -19.11
C GLN A 324 -0.63 7.76 -18.72
N TYR A 325 -0.45 6.46 -18.53
CA TYR A 325 -1.47 5.51 -18.12
C TYR A 325 -1.10 4.85 -16.80
N TYR A 326 -2.08 4.52 -15.96
CA TYR A 326 -1.84 3.78 -14.72
C TYR A 326 -1.76 2.27 -14.92
N TYR A 327 -2.25 1.77 -16.05
CA TYR A 327 -2.24 0.36 -16.42
C TYR A 327 -2.27 0.16 -17.93
N LYS A 328 -1.74 -0.96 -18.39
CA LYS A 328 -1.77 -1.42 -19.78
C LYS A 328 -1.71 -2.94 -19.81
N GLU A 329 -2.60 -3.58 -20.57
CA GLU A 329 -2.62 -5.05 -20.74
C GLU A 329 -2.61 -5.81 -19.39
N ASP A 330 -3.49 -5.41 -18.47
CA ASP A 330 -3.62 -5.95 -17.11
C ASP A 330 -2.38 -5.79 -16.20
N LYS A 331 -1.36 -5.04 -16.63
CA LYS A 331 -0.23 -4.61 -15.80
C LYS A 331 -0.44 -3.20 -15.31
N VAL A 332 -0.11 -2.94 -14.06
CA VAL A 332 -0.18 -1.60 -13.45
C VAL A 332 1.19 -0.95 -13.39
N VAL A 333 1.24 0.38 -13.40
CA VAL A 333 2.49 1.14 -13.30
C VAL A 333 2.95 1.28 -11.85
N TYR A 334 2.02 1.44 -10.91
CA TYR A 334 2.31 1.59 -9.49
C TYR A 334 1.86 0.38 -8.68
N ALA A 335 2.71 -0.06 -7.77
CA ALA A 335 2.44 -1.12 -6.82
C ALA A 335 1.51 -0.63 -5.69
N ASP A 336 1.76 0.59 -5.23
CA ASP A 336 0.96 1.27 -4.22
C ASP A 336 0.82 2.76 -4.56
N GLN A 337 0.88 3.66 -3.58
CA GLN A 337 0.73 5.08 -3.82
C GLN A 337 1.99 5.72 -4.43
N ASP A 338 3.18 5.20 -4.14
CA ASP A 338 4.46 5.85 -4.46
C ASP A 338 5.54 4.89 -4.97
N HIS A 339 5.30 3.57 -4.97
CA HIS A 339 6.22 2.58 -5.55
C HIS A 339 5.78 2.16 -6.94
N LEU A 340 6.75 2.06 -7.86
CA LEU A 340 6.54 1.44 -9.16
C LEU A 340 6.47 -0.08 -9.04
N THR A 341 5.68 -0.70 -9.91
CA THR A 341 5.87 -2.12 -10.23
C THR A 341 7.09 -2.29 -11.13
N GLY A 342 7.54 -3.54 -11.30
CA GLY A 342 8.54 -3.87 -12.32
C GLY A 342 8.13 -3.42 -13.73
N PHE A 343 6.84 -3.48 -14.06
CA PHE A 343 6.31 -2.97 -15.32
C PHE A 343 6.40 -1.45 -15.45
N GLY A 344 6.01 -0.71 -14.41
CA GLY A 344 6.14 0.76 -14.41
C GLY A 344 7.58 1.20 -14.55
N SER A 345 8.47 0.59 -13.76
CA SER A 345 9.92 0.82 -13.78
C SER A 345 10.53 0.54 -15.16
N TYR A 346 10.24 -0.61 -15.75
CA TYR A 346 10.67 -0.96 -17.10
C TYR A 346 10.19 0.04 -18.15
N GLN A 347 8.92 0.44 -18.10
CA GLN A 347 8.36 1.34 -19.11
C GLN A 347 8.99 2.74 -19.05
N ILE A 348 9.33 3.23 -17.85
CA ILE A 348 10.14 4.45 -17.70
C ILE A 348 11.48 4.26 -18.39
N GLY A 349 12.15 3.11 -18.22
CA GLY A 349 13.44 2.82 -18.85
C GLY A 349 13.35 2.85 -20.38
N VAL A 350 12.31 2.23 -20.93
CA VAL A 350 12.03 2.26 -22.38
C VAL A 350 11.83 3.69 -22.87
N ASN A 351 10.99 4.48 -22.20
CA ASN A 351 10.68 5.85 -22.58
C ASN A 351 11.91 6.78 -22.43
N PHE A 352 12.69 6.61 -21.36
CA PHE A 352 13.90 7.36 -21.09
C PHE A 352 14.95 7.14 -22.18
N HIS A 353 15.23 5.87 -22.51
CA HIS A 353 16.27 5.52 -23.47
C HIS A 353 15.97 5.98 -24.91
N GLN A 354 14.70 6.23 -25.24
CA GLN A 354 14.33 6.83 -26.53
C GLN A 354 14.85 8.26 -26.71
N HIS A 355 15.16 8.95 -25.61
CA HIS A 355 15.50 10.37 -25.62
C HIS A 355 16.92 10.65 -25.13
N GLN A 356 17.42 9.88 -24.16
CA GLN A 356 18.69 10.15 -23.49
C GLN A 356 19.43 8.86 -23.10
N GLN A 357 20.74 8.97 -22.93
CA GLN A 357 21.56 7.94 -22.27
C GLN A 357 21.67 8.27 -20.78
N LEU A 358 21.68 7.25 -19.93
CA LEU A 358 21.87 7.43 -18.49
C LEU A 358 23.33 7.72 -18.17
N LEU A 359 24.25 6.97 -18.79
CA LEU A 359 25.69 7.19 -18.64
C LEU A 359 26.32 7.60 -19.97
N PRO A 360 27.29 8.53 -19.97
CA PRO A 360 28.07 8.83 -21.16
C PRO A 360 28.79 7.58 -21.67
N SER A 361 28.73 7.31 -22.98
CA SER A 361 29.34 6.11 -23.58
C SER A 361 30.85 5.97 -23.26
N LYS A 362 31.59 7.09 -23.16
CA LYS A 362 33.01 7.10 -22.76
C LYS A 362 33.22 6.61 -21.32
N LEU A 363 32.29 6.95 -20.42
CA LEU A 363 32.36 6.52 -19.02
C LEU A 363 32.12 5.01 -18.92
N VAL A 364 31.09 4.50 -19.61
CA VAL A 364 30.82 3.06 -19.70
C VAL A 364 32.04 2.32 -20.27
N ASP A 365 32.61 2.81 -21.37
CA ASP A 365 33.79 2.23 -21.98
C ASP A 365 34.97 2.15 -20.99
N SER A 366 35.20 3.20 -20.20
CA SER A 366 36.27 3.21 -19.19
C SER A 366 36.07 2.20 -18.04
N LEU A 367 34.83 1.79 -17.79
CA LEU A 367 34.47 0.84 -16.74
C LEU A 367 34.54 -0.61 -17.21
N TYR A 368 34.19 -0.87 -18.47
CA TYR A 368 33.91 -2.22 -18.97
C TYR A 368 34.73 -2.66 -20.19
N LYS A 369 35.31 -1.74 -20.98
CA LYS A 369 36.26 -2.13 -22.02
C LYS A 369 37.62 -2.34 -21.35
N ASN A 370 38.12 -3.57 -21.42
CA ASN A 370 39.43 -3.95 -20.90
C ASN A 370 40.49 -2.91 -21.26
N LYS A 371 41.21 -2.43 -20.24
CA LYS A 371 42.59 -1.98 -20.42
C LYS A 371 43.40 -3.22 -20.81
N ASN A 372 43.37 -3.58 -22.10
CA ASN A 372 44.33 -4.55 -22.64
C ASN A 372 45.74 -3.94 -22.56
#